data_AF-A0A7W4TPD2-F1
#
_entry.id   AF-A0A7W4TPD2-F1
#
_cell.length_a   1.000
_cell.length_b   1.000
_cell.length_c   1.000
_cell.angle_alpha   90.00
_cell.angle_beta   90.00
_cell.angle_gamma   90.00
#
_symmetry.space_group_name_H-M   'P 1'
#
loop_
_entity.id
_entity.type
_entity.pdbx_description
1 polymer ?
#
loop_
_entity_poly.entity_id
_entity_poly.type
_entity_poly.pdbx_seq_one_letter_code
_entity_poly.pdbx_strand_id
1 'polypeptide(L)'
;MSEPRAEATRIRDHVQRLGERHPPVDLASADYSLVDPAAVRERFGHVMEYMARVEMEVERNVLELATLLPGVSDTDRVFYADVWGPQEEHHGILLDTLTQRLGMPPVVANTGEVPARVRVLGALAHLPVVHEVIRLLYYLTGAATEKSAMLAYQAMSDGLGEMGETAVKRTVVDAIKVQEPGHFAFYRLSAQEMVQSGAISGWQLHLARLLRSRSYGLVGAGTREQRADFGGVVVELGLDEELERNVRDISRVETQLLWAHQQGLQVPAYALAAFRDAAAMYRERRGASVLAA
;
A
#
# COMPACT_ATOMS: atom_id res chain seq x y z
N MET A 1 15.21 -18.86 -17.81
CA MET A 1 15.70 -18.99 -16.42
C MET A 1 14.48 -19.09 -15.53
N SER A 2 14.23 -20.22 -14.87
CA SER A 2 13.13 -20.31 -13.90
C SER A 2 13.42 -19.38 -12.73
N GLU A 3 12.44 -18.57 -12.32
CA GLU A 3 12.57 -17.77 -11.10
C GLU A 3 12.89 -18.71 -9.91
N PRO A 4 13.75 -18.29 -8.95
CA PRO A 4 14.02 -19.09 -7.77
C PRO A 4 12.71 -19.42 -7.05
N ARG A 5 12.55 -20.67 -6.62
CA ARG A 5 11.40 -21.05 -5.79
C ARG A 5 11.39 -20.23 -4.51
N ALA A 6 10.23 -19.68 -4.17
CA ALA A 6 10.01 -19.10 -2.86
C ALA A 6 9.85 -20.25 -1.85
N GLU A 7 10.62 -20.21 -0.77
CA GLU A 7 10.66 -21.24 0.27
C GLU A 7 10.22 -20.62 1.60
N ALA A 8 9.38 -21.31 2.37
CA ALA A 8 8.86 -20.80 3.64
C ALA A 8 9.95 -20.31 4.62
N THR A 9 11.10 -21.00 4.66
CA THR A 9 12.27 -20.60 5.46
C THR A 9 12.82 -19.25 5.01
N ARG A 10 12.93 -19.01 3.68
CA ARG A 10 13.44 -17.73 3.16
C ARG A 10 12.52 -16.56 3.49
N ILE A 11 11.20 -16.79 3.50
CA ILE A 11 10.22 -15.78 3.89
C ILE A 11 10.39 -15.45 5.38
N ARG A 12 10.52 -16.46 6.23
CA ARG A 12 10.79 -16.27 7.66
C ARG A 12 12.07 -15.47 7.91
N ASP A 13 13.16 -15.88 7.28
CA ASP A 13 14.44 -15.18 7.44
C ASP A 13 14.37 -13.75 6.91
N HIS A 14 13.56 -13.50 5.87
CA HIS A 14 13.29 -12.16 5.36
C HIS A 14 12.57 -11.29 6.39
N VAL A 15 11.49 -11.79 6.99
CA VAL A 15 10.72 -11.08 8.03
C VAL A 15 11.61 -10.75 9.24
N GLN A 16 12.42 -11.71 9.70
CA GLN A 16 13.34 -11.48 10.82
C GLN A 16 14.38 -10.41 10.48
N ARG A 17 15.06 -10.53 9.33
CA ARG A 17 16.04 -9.52 8.91
C ARG A 17 15.42 -8.15 8.69
N LEU A 18 14.18 -8.09 8.22
CA LEU A 18 13.47 -6.82 8.03
C LEU A 18 13.30 -6.11 9.37
N GLY A 19 12.73 -6.79 10.37
CA GLY A 19 12.55 -6.23 11.71
C GLY A 19 13.86 -5.85 12.40
N GLU A 20 14.91 -6.65 12.24
CA GLU A 20 16.23 -6.36 12.82
C GLU A 20 16.93 -5.16 12.18
N ARG A 21 16.90 -5.05 10.85
CA ARG A 21 17.64 -4.02 10.11
C ARG A 21 16.91 -2.70 10.01
N HIS A 22 15.59 -2.75 10.00
CA HIS A 22 14.73 -1.60 9.82
C HIS A 22 13.66 -1.61 10.91
N PRO A 23 14.01 -1.45 12.20
CA PRO A 23 12.99 -1.32 13.24
C PRO A 23 12.06 -0.12 12.96
N PRO A 24 10.91 0.00 13.64
CA PRO A 24 10.06 1.19 13.55
C PRO A 24 10.90 2.45 13.71
N VAL A 25 10.65 3.45 12.84
CA VAL A 25 11.44 4.69 12.82
C VAL A 25 11.36 5.36 14.19
N ASP A 26 12.48 5.66 14.83
CA ASP A 26 12.46 6.37 16.11
C ASP A 26 11.84 7.75 15.94
N LEU A 27 10.66 7.97 16.51
CA LEU A 27 9.92 9.23 16.41
C LEU A 27 10.70 10.42 16.96
N ALA A 28 11.59 10.20 17.95
CA ALA A 28 12.45 11.24 18.51
C ALA A 28 13.61 11.63 17.57
N SER A 29 13.92 10.80 16.58
CA SER A 29 14.97 11.06 15.58
C SER A 29 14.50 11.94 14.42
N ALA A 30 13.19 12.21 14.33
CA ALA A 30 12.60 13.02 13.26
C ALA A 30 12.90 14.52 13.45
N ASP A 31 13.49 15.14 12.43
CA ASP A 31 13.70 16.58 12.34
C ASP A 31 12.70 17.19 11.36
N TYR A 32 11.72 17.91 11.91
CA TYR A 32 10.65 18.59 11.17
C TYR A 32 11.01 20.01 10.71
N SER A 33 12.30 20.37 10.73
CA SER A 33 12.76 21.66 10.20
C SER A 33 12.47 21.77 8.71
N LEU A 34 11.79 22.85 8.33
CA LEU A 34 11.37 23.15 6.97
C LEU A 34 11.98 24.48 6.53
N VAL A 35 12.45 24.54 5.28
CA VAL A 35 13.00 25.75 4.66
C VAL A 35 11.85 26.67 4.23
N ASP A 36 10.87 26.13 3.51
CA ASP A 36 9.67 26.83 3.06
C ASP A 36 8.41 25.97 3.30
N PRO A 37 7.86 26.01 4.54
CA PRO A 37 6.63 25.29 4.87
C PRO A 37 5.45 25.61 3.95
N ALA A 38 5.37 26.84 3.43
CA ALA A 38 4.25 27.25 2.58
C ALA A 38 4.34 26.57 1.21
N ALA A 39 5.52 26.58 0.60
CA ALA A 39 5.75 25.89 -0.67
C ALA A 39 5.58 24.37 -0.53
N VAL A 40 6.05 23.76 0.57
CA VAL A 40 5.87 22.33 0.83
C VAL A 40 4.40 21.97 0.96
N ARG A 41 3.63 22.77 1.72
CA ARG A 41 2.19 22.58 1.84
C ARG A 41 1.48 22.72 0.50
N GLU A 42 1.84 23.71 -0.30
CA GLU A 42 1.25 23.92 -1.62
C GLU A 42 1.50 22.73 -2.55
N ARG A 43 2.72 22.18 -2.55
CA ARG A 43 3.10 21.08 -3.45
C ARG A 43 2.63 19.71 -2.97
N PHE A 44 2.71 19.44 -1.66
CA PHE A 44 2.53 18.10 -1.10
C PHE A 44 1.45 17.98 -0.04
N GLY A 45 0.79 19.08 0.38
CA GLY A 45 -0.13 19.05 1.51
C GLY A 45 -1.23 17.99 1.37
N HIS A 46 -1.91 17.97 0.21
CA HIS A 46 -2.95 16.97 -0.08
C HIS A 46 -2.38 15.54 -0.16
N VAL A 47 -1.21 15.35 -0.78
CA VAL A 47 -0.53 14.04 -0.82
C VAL A 47 -0.22 13.53 0.59
N MET A 48 0.41 14.37 1.42
CA MET A 48 0.80 14.02 2.78
C MET A 48 -0.41 13.74 3.67
N GLU A 49 -1.49 14.51 3.53
CA GLU A 49 -2.75 14.26 4.25
C GLU A 49 -3.36 12.92 3.85
N TYR A 50 -3.41 12.61 2.54
CA TYR A 50 -3.92 11.32 2.07
C TYR A 50 -3.08 10.15 2.60
N MET A 51 -1.76 10.25 2.48
CA MET A 51 -0.84 9.20 2.95
C MET A 51 -0.91 9.04 4.46
N ALA A 52 -0.85 10.14 5.24
CA ALA A 52 -0.98 10.11 6.69
C ALA A 52 -2.26 9.39 7.13
N ARG A 53 -3.41 9.66 6.47
CA ARG A 53 -4.66 8.95 6.77
C ARG A 53 -4.53 7.45 6.56
N VAL A 54 -3.96 7.05 5.43
CA VAL A 54 -3.84 5.64 5.07
C VAL A 54 -2.93 4.90 6.05
N GLU A 55 -1.79 5.48 6.40
CA GLU A 55 -0.87 4.88 7.38
C GLU A 55 -1.50 4.84 8.79
N MET A 56 -2.23 5.89 9.18
CA MET A 56 -2.93 5.92 10.47
C MET A 56 -4.10 4.92 10.56
N GLU A 57 -4.58 4.36 9.44
CA GLU A 57 -5.59 3.29 9.44
C GLU A 57 -4.99 1.91 9.70
N VAL A 58 -3.66 1.77 9.85
CA VAL A 58 -2.99 0.48 9.99
C VAL A 58 -3.45 -0.29 11.23
N GLU A 59 -3.74 0.36 12.35
CA GLU A 59 -4.29 -0.32 13.54
C GLU A 59 -5.56 -1.10 13.19
N ARG A 60 -6.50 -0.47 12.47
CA ARG A 60 -7.69 -1.17 11.96
C ARG A 60 -7.32 -2.27 10.99
N ASN A 61 -6.37 -2.02 10.08
CA ASN A 61 -5.96 -3.03 9.11
C ASN A 61 -5.38 -4.28 9.79
N VAL A 62 -4.57 -4.14 10.85
CA VAL A 62 -4.08 -5.29 11.65
C VAL A 62 -5.25 -6.09 12.24
N LEU A 63 -6.28 -5.43 12.76
CA LEU A 63 -7.50 -6.10 13.26
C LEU A 63 -8.28 -6.81 12.14
N GLU A 64 -8.38 -6.19 10.96
CA GLU A 64 -8.98 -6.81 9.78
C GLU A 64 -8.20 -8.06 9.34
N LEU A 65 -6.87 -8.00 9.33
CA LEU A 65 -6.01 -9.15 9.00
C LEU A 65 -6.16 -10.28 10.00
N ALA A 66 -6.13 -9.99 11.30
CA ALA A 66 -6.36 -10.98 12.34
C ALA A 66 -7.75 -11.64 12.21
N THR A 67 -8.75 -10.90 11.73
CA THR A 67 -10.10 -11.42 11.48
C THR A 67 -10.18 -12.28 10.22
N LEU A 68 -9.51 -11.85 9.13
CA LEU A 68 -9.57 -12.49 7.82
C LEU A 68 -8.68 -13.72 7.68
N LEU A 69 -7.64 -13.82 8.52
CA LEU A 69 -6.58 -14.83 8.39
C LEU A 69 -6.45 -15.70 9.66
N PRO A 70 -7.53 -16.37 10.12
CA PRO A 70 -7.54 -17.08 11.41
C PRO A 70 -6.59 -18.28 11.47
N GLY A 71 -6.14 -18.81 10.33
CA GLY A 71 -5.27 -20.00 10.23
C GLY A 71 -3.93 -19.72 9.55
N VAL A 72 -3.45 -18.49 9.59
CA VAL A 72 -2.23 -18.06 8.90
C VAL A 72 -0.96 -18.56 9.59
N SER A 73 0.16 -18.62 8.86
CA SER A 73 1.42 -19.11 9.42
C SER A 73 1.96 -18.18 10.51
N ASP A 74 2.81 -18.73 11.38
CA ASP A 74 3.52 -17.92 12.39
C ASP A 74 4.34 -16.80 11.75
N THR A 75 4.93 -17.05 10.56
CA THR A 75 5.69 -16.05 9.82
C THR A 75 4.82 -14.86 9.41
N ASP A 76 3.60 -15.12 8.92
CA ASP A 76 2.66 -14.06 8.55
C ASP A 76 2.25 -13.24 9.77
N ARG A 77 1.92 -13.93 10.88
CA ARG A 77 1.54 -13.29 12.14
C ARG A 77 2.63 -12.40 12.69
N VAL A 78 3.87 -12.90 12.73
CA VAL A 78 5.04 -12.09 13.12
C VAL A 78 5.21 -10.90 12.17
N PHE A 79 5.02 -11.10 10.86
CA PHE A 79 5.12 -9.99 9.92
C PHE A 79 4.11 -8.88 10.22
N TYR A 80 2.80 -9.15 10.22
CA TYR A 80 1.82 -8.05 10.37
C TYR A 80 1.71 -7.50 11.80
N ALA A 81 1.97 -8.33 12.84
CA ALA A 81 1.81 -7.90 14.22
C ALA A 81 3.08 -7.31 14.84
N ASP A 82 4.25 -7.87 14.52
CA ASP A 82 5.50 -7.56 15.23
C ASP A 82 6.50 -6.76 14.38
N VAL A 83 6.33 -6.72 13.05
CA VAL A 83 7.23 -6.02 12.12
C VAL A 83 6.51 -4.89 11.41
N TRP A 84 5.61 -5.23 10.48
CA TRP A 84 4.88 -4.27 9.64
C TRP A 84 4.00 -3.34 10.46
N GLY A 85 3.11 -3.87 11.31
CA GLY A 85 2.18 -3.04 12.10
C GLY A 85 2.87 -1.90 12.88
N PRO A 86 3.88 -2.19 13.71
CA PRO A 86 4.62 -1.14 14.45
C PRO A 86 5.37 -0.16 13.55
N GLN A 87 5.91 -0.63 12.42
CA GLN A 87 6.60 0.23 11.44
C GLN A 87 5.63 1.26 10.84
N GLU A 88 4.49 0.77 10.34
CA GLU A 88 3.48 1.60 9.72
C GLU A 88 2.76 2.55 10.69
N GLU A 89 2.56 2.14 11.94
CA GLU A 89 2.07 3.04 13.00
C GLU A 89 2.99 4.26 13.12
N HIS A 90 4.31 4.04 13.12
CA HIS A 90 5.29 5.12 13.14
C HIS A 90 5.28 5.94 11.84
N HIS A 91 5.06 5.32 10.68
CA HIS A 91 4.90 6.04 9.41
C HIS A 91 3.73 7.04 9.49
N GLY A 92 2.58 6.58 10.00
CA GLY A 92 1.40 7.42 10.19
C GLY A 92 1.65 8.58 11.15
N ILE A 93 2.27 8.32 12.30
CA ILE A 93 2.59 9.38 13.28
C ILE A 93 3.53 10.42 12.69
N LEU A 94 4.57 9.99 11.96
CA LEU A 94 5.53 10.91 11.35
C LEU A 94 4.88 11.79 10.29
N LEU A 95 4.08 11.20 9.39
CA LEU A 95 3.40 11.94 8.33
C LEU A 95 2.32 12.87 8.91
N ASP A 96 1.50 12.41 9.85
CA ASP A 96 0.49 13.25 10.50
C ASP A 96 1.16 14.43 11.23
N THR A 97 2.23 14.17 11.97
CA THR A 97 3.01 15.24 12.63
C THR A 97 3.54 16.24 11.60
N LEU A 98 4.09 15.78 10.47
CA LEU A 98 4.56 16.64 9.41
C LEU A 98 3.44 17.51 8.83
N THR A 99 2.26 16.95 8.55
CA THR A 99 1.10 17.72 8.06
C THR A 99 0.68 18.81 9.06
N GLN A 100 0.67 18.48 10.36
CA GLN A 100 0.38 19.46 11.41
C GLN A 100 1.43 20.58 11.48
N ARG A 101 2.71 20.28 11.24
CA ARG A 101 3.79 21.29 11.15
C ARG A 101 3.62 22.22 9.95
N LEU A 102 2.94 21.76 8.89
CA LEU A 102 2.52 22.58 7.74
C LEU A 102 1.23 23.38 8.03
N GLY A 103 0.68 23.29 9.24
CA GLY A 103 -0.53 24.00 9.65
C GLY A 103 -1.81 23.39 9.10
N MET A 104 -1.82 22.08 8.86
CA MET A 104 -3.00 21.29 8.53
C MET A 104 -3.63 20.72 9.83
N PRO A 105 -4.94 20.43 9.85
CA PRO A 105 -5.54 19.74 10.99
C PRO A 105 -4.98 18.31 11.11
N PRO A 106 -5.01 17.72 12.32
CA PRO A 106 -4.71 16.29 12.49
C PRO A 106 -5.62 15.43 11.61
N VAL A 107 -5.05 14.37 11.05
CA VAL A 107 -5.78 13.51 10.14
C VAL A 107 -6.86 12.70 10.87
N VAL A 108 -8.03 12.57 10.25
CA VAL A 108 -9.12 11.74 10.77
C VAL A 108 -9.05 10.37 10.08
N ALA A 109 -8.38 9.43 10.73
CA ALA A 109 -8.31 8.04 10.29
C ALA A 109 -9.41 7.19 10.93
N ASN A 110 -9.90 6.20 10.19
CA ASN A 110 -10.82 5.21 10.76
C ASN A 110 -10.02 4.08 11.43
N THR A 111 -9.77 4.25 12.72
CA THR A 111 -9.17 3.26 13.64
C THR A 111 -10.23 2.42 14.38
N GLY A 112 -11.50 2.54 13.98
CA GLY A 112 -12.63 1.91 14.65
C GLY A 112 -12.76 0.40 14.41
N GLU A 113 -13.92 -0.14 14.74
CA GLU A 113 -14.17 -1.59 14.66
C GLU A 113 -14.06 -2.16 13.25
N VAL A 114 -13.67 -3.44 13.18
CA VAL A 114 -13.71 -4.25 11.96
C VAL A 114 -15.12 -4.22 11.35
N PRO A 115 -15.27 -3.83 10.07
CA PRO A 115 -16.57 -3.75 9.42
C PRO A 115 -17.33 -5.09 9.43
N ALA A 116 -18.66 -5.06 9.54
CA ALA A 116 -19.48 -6.27 9.60
C ALA A 116 -19.24 -7.22 8.41
N ARG A 117 -19.03 -6.67 7.19
CA ARG A 117 -18.68 -7.45 6.00
C ARG A 117 -17.36 -8.23 6.15
N VAL A 118 -16.37 -7.63 6.82
CA VAL A 118 -15.06 -8.26 7.08
C VAL A 118 -15.22 -9.34 8.14
N ARG A 119 -16.02 -9.10 9.19
CA ARG A 119 -16.36 -10.12 10.19
C ARG A 119 -17.04 -11.36 9.58
N VAL A 120 -18.01 -11.15 8.68
CA VAL A 120 -18.66 -12.25 7.95
C VAL A 120 -17.65 -13.01 7.10
N LEU A 121 -16.77 -12.31 6.38
CA LEU A 121 -15.73 -12.95 5.59
C LEU A 121 -14.74 -13.73 6.46
N GLY A 122 -14.36 -13.20 7.63
CA GLY A 122 -13.53 -13.88 8.62
C GLY A 122 -14.17 -15.14 9.20
N ALA A 123 -15.49 -15.12 9.45
CA ALA A 123 -16.22 -16.32 9.84
C ALA A 123 -16.14 -17.40 8.75
N LEU A 124 -16.32 -17.01 7.47
CA LEU A 124 -16.17 -17.92 6.33
C LEU A 124 -14.72 -18.38 6.12
N ALA A 125 -13.73 -17.58 6.51
CA ALA A 125 -12.30 -17.88 6.40
C ALA A 125 -11.84 -19.05 7.29
N HIS A 126 -12.69 -19.56 8.17
CA HIS A 126 -12.41 -20.80 8.90
C HIS A 126 -12.51 -22.05 8.00
N LEU A 127 -13.14 -21.94 6.82
CA LEU A 127 -13.12 -22.97 5.80
C LEU A 127 -11.79 -22.87 5.03
N PRO A 128 -10.94 -23.91 5.03
CA PRO A 128 -9.60 -23.84 4.41
C PRO A 128 -9.64 -23.36 2.95
N VAL A 129 -10.65 -23.82 2.21
CA VAL A 129 -10.84 -23.48 0.80
C VAL A 129 -11.09 -21.98 0.58
N VAL A 130 -11.83 -21.35 1.48
CA VAL A 130 -12.12 -19.91 1.44
C VAL A 130 -10.92 -19.12 1.97
N HIS A 131 -10.31 -19.61 3.04
CA HIS A 131 -9.12 -19.03 3.67
C HIS A 131 -8.00 -18.79 2.66
N GLU A 132 -7.66 -19.79 1.85
CA GLU A 132 -6.57 -19.67 0.88
C GLU A 132 -6.87 -18.62 -0.21
N VAL A 133 -8.13 -18.47 -0.62
CA VAL A 133 -8.50 -17.42 -1.58
C VAL A 133 -8.34 -16.04 -0.95
N ILE A 134 -8.78 -15.86 0.30
CA ILE A 134 -8.62 -14.61 1.05
C ILE A 134 -7.14 -14.30 1.24
N ARG A 135 -6.34 -15.28 1.65
CA ARG A 135 -4.90 -15.15 1.89
C ARG A 135 -4.15 -14.73 0.62
N LEU A 136 -4.47 -15.32 -0.53
CA LEU A 136 -3.90 -14.86 -1.80
C LEU A 136 -4.32 -13.42 -2.12
N LEU A 137 -5.61 -13.08 -1.99
CA LEU A 137 -6.08 -11.72 -2.26
C LEU A 137 -5.44 -10.68 -1.33
N TYR A 138 -5.20 -11.06 -0.08
CA TYR A 138 -4.42 -10.28 0.88
C TYR A 138 -3.00 -10.05 0.34
N TYR A 139 -2.26 -11.11 -0.02
CA TYR A 139 -0.90 -10.93 -0.52
C TYR A 139 -0.82 -10.09 -1.80
N LEU A 140 -1.76 -10.25 -2.73
CA LEU A 140 -1.80 -9.46 -3.96
C LEU A 140 -2.16 -7.99 -3.68
N THR A 141 -3.05 -7.74 -2.71
CA THR A 141 -3.41 -6.38 -2.31
C THR A 141 -2.24 -5.71 -1.61
N GLY A 142 -1.61 -6.38 -0.63
CA GLY A 142 -0.41 -5.90 0.03
C GLY A 142 0.70 -5.57 -0.96
N ALA A 143 1.07 -6.50 -1.84
CA ALA A 143 2.10 -6.25 -2.86
C ALA A 143 1.81 -5.03 -3.74
N ALA A 144 0.55 -4.80 -4.12
CA ALA A 144 0.15 -3.62 -4.88
C ALA A 144 0.21 -2.34 -4.03
N THR A 145 -0.19 -2.41 -2.76
CA THR A 145 -0.11 -1.30 -1.81
C THR A 145 1.33 -0.87 -1.59
N GLU A 146 2.20 -1.79 -1.17
CA GLU A 146 3.61 -1.50 -0.89
C GLU A 146 4.31 -0.94 -2.14
N LYS A 147 4.01 -1.50 -3.32
CA LYS A 147 4.61 -0.99 -4.55
C LYS A 147 4.12 0.41 -4.91
N SER A 148 2.88 0.76 -4.57
CA SER A 148 2.35 2.11 -4.71
C SER A 148 3.01 3.07 -3.72
N ALA A 149 3.17 2.66 -2.46
CA ALA A 149 3.86 3.42 -1.42
C ALA A 149 5.31 3.70 -1.80
N MET A 150 6.06 2.70 -2.27
CA MET A 150 7.42 2.87 -2.79
C MET A 150 7.53 3.96 -3.87
N LEU A 151 6.57 4.01 -4.81
CA LEU A 151 6.55 5.03 -5.87
C LEU A 151 6.23 6.41 -5.31
N ALA A 152 5.25 6.48 -4.40
CA ALA A 152 4.84 7.73 -3.77
C ALA A 152 5.95 8.34 -2.91
N TYR A 153 6.57 7.55 -2.03
CA TYR A 153 7.68 8.00 -1.19
C TYR A 153 8.92 8.36 -2.01
N GLN A 154 9.17 7.67 -3.12
CA GLN A 154 10.27 8.03 -4.02
C GLN A 154 10.01 9.40 -4.66
N ALA A 155 8.83 9.64 -5.24
CA ALA A 155 8.48 10.92 -5.84
C ALA A 155 8.49 12.07 -4.82
N MET A 156 7.98 11.82 -3.60
CA MET A 156 8.02 12.81 -2.51
C MET A 156 9.46 13.10 -2.07
N SER A 157 10.30 12.08 -1.93
CA SER A 157 11.72 12.25 -1.57
C SER A 157 12.45 13.10 -2.60
N ASP A 158 12.26 12.81 -3.89
CA ASP A 158 12.89 13.55 -4.98
C ASP A 158 12.41 15.01 -4.98
N GLY A 159 11.10 15.23 -4.89
CA GLY A 159 10.54 16.58 -4.90
C GLY A 159 10.88 17.43 -3.67
N LEU A 160 10.98 16.83 -2.47
CA LEU A 160 11.54 17.53 -1.30
C LEU A 160 13.02 17.86 -1.49
N GLY A 161 13.77 16.96 -2.15
CA GLY A 161 15.17 17.18 -2.51
C GLY A 161 15.36 18.38 -3.44
N GLU A 162 14.51 18.48 -4.47
CA GLU A 162 14.49 19.63 -5.40
C GLU A 162 14.20 20.95 -4.68
N MET A 163 13.38 20.92 -3.63
CA MET A 163 13.04 22.09 -2.82
C MET A 163 14.10 22.43 -1.76
N GLY A 164 15.12 21.59 -1.58
CA GLY A 164 16.15 21.77 -0.56
C GLY A 164 15.74 21.32 0.86
N GLU A 165 14.60 20.65 1.00
CA GLU A 165 13.99 20.24 2.28
C GLU A 165 14.69 19.01 2.89
N THR A 166 15.94 19.20 3.31
CA THR A 166 16.84 18.09 3.65
C THR A 166 16.45 17.36 4.94
N ALA A 167 16.01 18.08 5.97
CA ALA A 167 15.71 17.49 7.29
C ALA A 167 14.51 16.54 7.20
N VAL A 168 13.36 17.04 6.73
CA VAL A 168 12.14 16.25 6.53
C VAL A 168 12.35 15.13 5.52
N LYS A 169 13.02 15.40 4.38
CA LYS A 169 13.33 14.36 3.40
C LYS A 169 14.08 13.19 4.04
N ARG A 170 15.13 13.46 4.80
CA ARG A 170 16.01 12.40 5.32
C ARG A 170 15.45 11.67 6.54
N THR A 171 14.83 12.42 7.45
CA THR A 171 14.47 11.90 8.79
C THR A 171 13.01 11.46 8.88
N VAL A 172 12.16 11.88 7.93
CA VAL A 172 10.78 11.43 7.83
C VAL A 172 10.61 10.56 6.58
N VAL A 173 10.68 11.16 5.38
CA VAL A 173 10.30 10.48 4.13
C VAL A 173 11.22 9.32 3.78
N ASP A 174 12.55 9.53 3.76
CA ASP A 174 13.51 8.47 3.44
C ASP A 174 13.64 7.42 4.56
N ALA A 175 13.36 7.82 5.80
CA ALA A 175 13.35 6.91 6.95
C ALA A 175 12.20 5.90 6.88
N ILE A 176 11.05 6.33 6.36
CA ILE A 176 9.91 5.46 6.01
C ILE A 176 10.24 4.65 4.75
N LYS A 177 10.65 5.32 3.67
CA LYS A 177 10.89 4.73 2.34
C LYS A 177 11.81 3.50 2.35
N VAL A 178 12.78 3.43 3.27
CA VAL A 178 13.72 2.30 3.35
C VAL A 178 13.04 0.98 3.77
N GLN A 179 11.86 1.04 4.40
CA GLN A 179 11.14 -0.12 4.94
C GLN A 179 10.25 -0.79 3.90
N GLU A 180 9.59 0.01 3.05
CA GLU A 180 8.65 -0.40 2.00
C GLU A 180 9.12 -1.57 1.10
N PRO A 181 10.39 -1.60 0.62
CA PRO A 181 10.84 -2.72 -0.22
C PRO A 181 10.84 -4.05 0.53
N GLY A 182 11.01 -4.01 1.85
CA GLY A 182 10.94 -5.15 2.73
C GLY A 182 9.51 -5.69 2.85
N HIS A 183 8.53 -4.82 3.04
CA HIS A 183 7.11 -5.19 3.07
C HIS A 183 6.68 -5.77 1.72
N PHE A 184 7.00 -5.09 0.62
CA PHE A 184 6.72 -5.57 -0.73
C PHE A 184 7.29 -6.97 -0.97
N ALA A 185 8.54 -7.20 -0.55
CA ALA A 185 9.19 -8.48 -0.71
C ALA A 185 8.48 -9.60 0.07
N PHE A 186 7.98 -9.35 1.28
CA PHE A 186 7.18 -10.32 2.02
C PHE A 186 5.94 -10.73 1.22
N TYR A 187 5.11 -9.76 0.81
CA TYR A 187 3.87 -10.05 0.09
C TYR A 187 4.12 -10.80 -1.22
N ARG A 188 5.12 -10.37 -1.99
CA ARG A 188 5.50 -11.04 -3.24
C ARG A 188 5.94 -12.48 -2.99
N LEU A 189 6.86 -12.70 -2.05
CA LEU A 189 7.40 -14.03 -1.78
C LEU A 189 6.32 -14.98 -1.25
N SER A 190 5.44 -14.49 -0.36
CA SER A 190 4.33 -15.28 0.18
C SER A 190 3.30 -15.65 -0.89
N ALA A 191 2.93 -14.72 -1.78
CA ALA A 191 2.06 -15.02 -2.91
C ALA A 191 2.70 -16.05 -3.87
N GLN A 192 3.99 -15.89 -4.17
CA GLN A 192 4.74 -16.80 -5.04
C GLN A 192 4.84 -18.20 -4.43
N GLU A 193 5.20 -18.32 -3.15
CA GLU A 193 5.31 -19.59 -2.43
C GLU A 193 3.97 -20.32 -2.47
N MET A 194 2.88 -19.62 -2.13
CA MET A 194 1.54 -20.20 -2.07
C MET A 194 1.10 -20.83 -3.41
N VAL A 195 1.44 -20.18 -4.53
CA VAL A 195 1.16 -20.71 -5.87
C VAL A 195 2.10 -21.85 -6.24
N GLN A 196 3.40 -21.73 -5.92
CA GLN A 196 4.43 -22.70 -6.32
C GLN A 196 4.39 -23.99 -5.52
N SER A 197 3.99 -23.93 -4.24
CA SER A 197 3.85 -25.11 -3.37
C SER A 197 2.54 -25.86 -3.61
N GLY A 198 1.60 -25.26 -4.35
CA GLY A 198 0.28 -25.83 -4.58
C GLY A 198 -0.69 -25.67 -3.40
N ALA A 199 -0.38 -24.80 -2.45
CA ALA A 199 -1.27 -24.45 -1.34
C ALA A 199 -2.60 -23.85 -1.84
N ILE A 200 -2.57 -23.17 -3.00
CA ILE A 200 -3.77 -22.76 -3.73
C ILE A 200 -3.96 -23.63 -4.99
N SER A 201 -5.16 -24.18 -5.14
CA SER A 201 -5.52 -24.99 -6.32
C SER A 201 -5.86 -24.11 -7.53
N GLY A 202 -5.83 -24.71 -8.74
CA GLY A 202 -6.09 -23.97 -9.99
C GLY A 202 -7.47 -23.31 -10.08
N TRP A 203 -8.51 -23.91 -9.50
CA TRP A 203 -9.84 -23.30 -9.50
C TRP A 203 -9.93 -22.15 -8.47
N GLN A 204 -9.22 -22.23 -7.35
CA GLN A 204 -9.10 -21.13 -6.38
C GLN A 204 -8.35 -19.95 -6.99
N LEU A 205 -7.30 -20.20 -7.78
CA LEU A 205 -6.62 -19.17 -8.58
C LEU A 205 -7.57 -18.50 -9.57
N HIS A 206 -8.39 -19.28 -10.27
CA HIS A 206 -9.40 -18.73 -11.17
C HIS A 206 -10.42 -17.85 -10.42
N LEU A 207 -10.87 -18.29 -9.25
CA LEU A 207 -11.77 -17.52 -8.39
C LEU A 207 -11.12 -16.23 -7.91
N ALA A 208 -9.87 -16.29 -7.41
CA ALA A 208 -9.11 -15.12 -6.98
C ALA A 208 -8.98 -14.10 -8.13
N ARG A 209 -8.71 -14.57 -9.35
CA ARG A 209 -8.67 -13.71 -10.55
C ARG A 209 -10.02 -13.05 -10.84
N LEU A 210 -11.12 -13.80 -10.76
CA LEU A 210 -12.46 -13.26 -10.97
C LEU A 210 -12.80 -12.18 -9.94
N LEU A 211 -12.55 -12.47 -8.66
CA LEU A 211 -12.76 -11.53 -7.56
C LEU A 211 -11.91 -10.29 -7.77
N ARG A 212 -10.60 -10.45 -8.01
CA ARG A 212 -9.67 -9.33 -8.23
C ARG A 212 -10.12 -8.43 -9.38
N SER A 213 -10.59 -9.00 -10.49
CA SER A 213 -11.08 -8.22 -11.63
C SER A 213 -12.34 -7.39 -11.36
N ARG A 214 -13.13 -7.75 -10.34
CA ARG A 214 -14.39 -7.08 -9.99
C ARG A 214 -14.30 -6.19 -8.76
N SER A 215 -13.37 -6.47 -7.86
CA SER A 215 -13.24 -5.79 -6.59
C SER A 215 -11.85 -5.17 -6.39
N TYR A 216 -11.17 -4.83 -7.48
CA TYR A 216 -9.90 -4.11 -7.40
C TYR A 216 -10.10 -2.78 -6.68
N GLY A 217 -9.34 -2.56 -5.61
CA GLY A 217 -9.35 -1.33 -4.83
C GLY A 217 -8.02 -0.62 -4.92
N LEU A 218 -8.07 0.70 -5.01
CA LEU A 218 -6.88 1.55 -4.86
C LEU A 218 -6.56 1.70 -3.37
N VAL A 219 -5.28 1.91 -3.07
CA VAL A 219 -4.76 2.00 -1.70
C VAL A 219 -5.54 3.04 -0.91
N GLY A 220 -6.19 2.61 0.18
CA GLY A 220 -6.95 3.50 1.06
C GLY A 220 -8.23 4.11 0.46
N ALA A 221 -8.66 3.71 -0.73
CA ALA A 221 -9.73 4.37 -1.48
C ALA A 221 -11.09 3.65 -1.39
N GLY A 222 -11.67 3.60 -0.19
CA GLY A 222 -12.92 2.89 0.10
C GLY A 222 -14.19 3.59 -0.40
N THR A 223 -14.16 4.92 -0.53
CA THR A 223 -15.30 5.75 -0.99
C THR A 223 -15.02 6.43 -2.33
N ARG A 224 -16.05 7.06 -2.93
CA ARG A 224 -15.86 7.86 -4.16
C ARG A 224 -14.95 9.07 -3.91
N GLU A 225 -15.08 9.70 -2.75
CA GLU A 225 -14.26 10.84 -2.35
C GLU A 225 -12.80 10.43 -2.20
N GLN A 226 -12.53 9.36 -1.44
CA GLN A 226 -11.17 8.83 -1.27
C GLN A 226 -10.54 8.37 -2.59
N ARG A 227 -11.33 7.90 -3.57
CA ARG A 227 -10.82 7.61 -4.92
C ARG A 227 -10.37 8.88 -5.66
N ALA A 228 -11.08 9.99 -5.49
CA ALA A 228 -10.65 11.27 -6.03
C ALA A 228 -9.40 11.79 -5.30
N ASP A 229 -9.31 11.60 -3.98
CA ASP A 229 -8.11 11.98 -3.21
C ASP A 229 -6.90 11.13 -3.62
N PHE A 230 -7.06 9.82 -3.76
CA PHE A 230 -6.01 8.96 -4.34
C PHE A 230 -5.60 9.46 -5.74
N GLY A 231 -6.57 9.89 -6.56
CA GLY A 231 -6.31 10.48 -7.86
C GLY A 231 -5.40 11.71 -7.79
N GLY A 232 -5.53 12.52 -6.73
CA GLY A 232 -4.65 13.65 -6.49
C GLY A 232 -3.23 13.22 -6.14
N VAL A 233 -3.05 12.14 -5.36
CA VAL A 233 -1.71 11.56 -5.14
C VAL A 233 -1.06 11.16 -6.46
N VAL A 234 -1.81 10.50 -7.34
CA VAL A 234 -1.29 10.08 -8.66
C VAL A 234 -0.88 11.29 -9.51
N VAL A 235 -1.68 12.35 -9.54
CA VAL A 235 -1.44 13.53 -10.38
C VAL A 235 -0.39 14.47 -9.78
N GLU A 236 -0.45 14.77 -8.49
CA GLU A 236 0.43 15.75 -7.82
C GLU A 236 1.86 15.22 -7.67
N LEU A 237 2.04 13.90 -7.59
CA LEU A 237 3.36 13.26 -7.63
C LEU A 237 3.86 12.97 -9.05
N GLY A 238 3.11 13.34 -10.10
CA GLY A 238 3.48 13.11 -11.50
C GLY A 238 3.47 11.63 -11.91
N LEU A 239 2.82 10.76 -11.14
CA LEU A 239 2.74 9.32 -11.45
C LEU A 239 1.85 9.03 -12.66
N ASP A 240 1.03 10.00 -13.08
CA ASP A 240 0.19 9.93 -14.27
C ASP A 240 0.96 10.13 -15.59
N GLU A 241 2.15 10.74 -15.57
CA GLU A 241 2.98 10.95 -16.76
C GLU A 241 3.40 9.62 -17.40
N GLU A 242 3.74 8.64 -16.57
CA GLU A 242 4.06 7.27 -16.98
C GLU A 242 3.06 6.25 -16.41
N LEU A 243 1.77 6.61 -16.36
CA LEU A 243 0.73 5.84 -15.66
C LEU A 243 0.73 4.36 -15.98
N GLU A 244 0.81 3.99 -17.27
CA GLU A 244 0.80 2.57 -17.66
C GLU A 244 2.03 1.83 -17.13
N ARG A 245 3.21 2.47 -17.12
CA ARG A 245 4.44 1.88 -16.56
C ARG A 245 4.30 1.71 -15.05
N ASN A 246 3.81 2.73 -14.35
CA ASN A 246 3.63 2.69 -12.90
C ASN A 246 2.61 1.61 -12.51
N VAL A 247 1.47 1.53 -13.19
CA VAL A 247 0.46 0.49 -12.93
C VAL A 247 0.98 -0.90 -13.30
N ARG A 248 1.81 -1.05 -14.36
CA ARG A 248 2.49 -2.31 -14.68
C ARG A 248 3.31 -2.80 -13.51
N ASP A 249 4.08 -1.91 -12.90
CA ASP A 249 4.94 -2.26 -11.77
C ASP A 249 4.13 -2.60 -10.52
N ILE A 250 3.09 -1.81 -10.21
CA ILE A 250 2.17 -2.02 -9.07
C ILE A 250 1.43 -3.37 -9.20
N SER A 251 0.94 -3.69 -10.40
CA SER A 251 0.18 -4.91 -10.66
C SER A 251 1.06 -6.09 -11.10
N ARG A 252 2.39 -5.98 -11.02
CA ARG A 252 3.30 -6.98 -11.58
C ARG A 252 3.09 -8.37 -10.97
N VAL A 253 2.97 -8.44 -9.64
CA VAL A 253 2.81 -9.71 -8.91
C VAL A 253 1.50 -10.40 -9.30
N GLU A 254 0.39 -9.66 -9.30
CA GLU A 254 -0.91 -10.22 -9.71
C GLU A 254 -0.94 -10.60 -11.19
N THR A 255 -0.27 -9.83 -12.06
CA THR A 255 -0.16 -10.14 -13.49
C THR A 255 0.60 -11.46 -13.69
N GLN A 256 1.74 -11.61 -13.01
CA GLN A 256 2.56 -12.81 -13.07
C GLN A 256 1.82 -14.05 -12.54
N LEU A 257 1.06 -13.92 -11.46
CA LEU A 257 0.42 -15.06 -10.79
C LEU A 257 -0.97 -15.41 -11.34
N LEU A 258 -1.79 -14.42 -11.68
CA LEU A 258 -3.17 -14.65 -12.12
C LEU A 258 -3.33 -14.68 -13.64
N TRP A 259 -2.38 -14.08 -14.37
CA TRP A 259 -2.49 -13.89 -15.83
C TRP A 259 -1.31 -14.47 -16.61
N ALA A 260 -0.43 -15.26 -15.97
CA ALA A 260 0.74 -15.89 -16.59
C ALA A 260 0.47 -16.62 -17.92
N HIS A 261 -0.75 -17.15 -18.09
CA HIS A 261 -1.17 -17.88 -19.29
C HIS A 261 -1.63 -16.97 -20.46
N GLN A 262 -1.87 -15.67 -20.22
CA GLN A 262 -2.24 -14.74 -21.28
C GLN A 262 -0.98 -14.07 -21.83
N GLN A 263 -0.46 -14.61 -22.93
CA GLN A 263 0.64 -13.98 -23.66
C GLN A 263 0.26 -12.55 -24.05
N GLY A 264 1.08 -11.58 -23.63
CA GLY A 264 0.95 -10.16 -24.03
C GLY A 264 0.17 -9.26 -23.06
N LEU A 265 -0.49 -9.79 -22.02
CA LEU A 265 -1.11 -8.92 -21.00
C LEU A 265 -0.02 -8.34 -20.10
N GLN A 266 0.41 -7.10 -20.38
CA GLN A 266 1.42 -6.43 -19.57
C GLN A 266 0.83 -5.75 -18.34
N VAL A 267 -0.42 -5.30 -18.40
CA VAL A 267 -1.13 -4.61 -17.31
C VAL A 267 -2.58 -5.08 -17.27
N PRO A 268 -3.14 -5.48 -16.12
CA PRO A 268 -4.54 -5.83 -16.03
C PRO A 268 -5.43 -4.61 -16.29
N ALA A 269 -6.37 -4.73 -17.23
CA ALA A 269 -7.19 -3.61 -17.68
C ALA A 269 -7.99 -2.95 -16.53
N TYR A 270 -8.46 -3.73 -15.55
CA TYR A 270 -9.18 -3.21 -14.39
C TYR A 270 -8.30 -2.33 -13.49
N ALA A 271 -7.01 -2.65 -13.35
CA ALA A 271 -6.08 -1.88 -12.54
C ALA A 271 -5.79 -0.55 -13.21
N LEU A 272 -5.46 -0.58 -14.50
CA LEU A 272 -5.22 0.64 -15.28
C LEU A 272 -6.46 1.54 -15.35
N ALA A 273 -7.66 0.96 -15.50
CA ALA A 273 -8.91 1.69 -15.45
C ALA A 273 -9.11 2.37 -14.09
N ALA A 274 -8.91 1.66 -12.97
CA ALA A 274 -9.06 2.24 -11.63
C ALA A 274 -8.16 3.48 -11.42
N PHE A 275 -6.88 3.40 -11.81
CA PHE A 275 -5.95 4.52 -11.71
C PHE A 275 -6.34 5.70 -12.63
N ARG A 276 -6.76 5.42 -13.87
CA ARG A 276 -7.24 6.45 -14.81
C ARG A 276 -8.48 7.16 -14.29
N ASP A 277 -9.43 6.39 -13.79
CA ASP A 277 -10.69 6.91 -13.26
C ASP A 277 -10.45 7.78 -12.02
N ALA A 278 -9.56 7.37 -11.12
CA ALA A 278 -9.17 8.17 -9.96
C ALA A 278 -8.53 9.51 -10.38
N ALA A 279 -7.55 9.48 -11.28
CA ALA A 279 -6.91 10.70 -11.78
C ALA A 279 -7.91 11.62 -12.51
N ALA A 280 -8.85 11.06 -13.27
CA ALA A 280 -9.93 11.81 -13.90
C ALA A 280 -10.85 12.48 -12.86
N MET A 281 -11.31 11.72 -11.85
CA MET A 281 -12.14 12.25 -10.77
C MET A 281 -11.47 13.42 -10.03
N TYR A 282 -10.16 13.31 -9.77
CA TYR A 282 -9.40 14.41 -9.15
C TYR A 282 -9.37 15.65 -10.04
N ARG A 283 -9.03 15.51 -11.33
CA ARG A 283 -8.95 16.64 -12.27
C ARG A 283 -10.31 17.31 -12.48
N GLU A 284 -11.39 16.54 -12.57
CA GLU A 284 -12.76 17.05 -12.64
C GLU A 284 -13.10 17.90 -11.40
N ARG A 285 -12.79 17.39 -10.21
CA ARG A 285 -13.01 18.12 -8.95
C ARG A 285 -12.21 19.43 -8.90
N ARG A 286 -10.95 19.40 -9.31
CA ARG A 286 -10.10 20.61 -9.34
C ARG A 286 -10.61 21.63 -10.36
N GLY A 287 -10.99 21.19 -11.55
CA GLY A 287 -11.57 22.06 -12.59
C GLY A 287 -12.90 22.69 -12.16
N ALA A 288 -13.77 21.94 -11.49
CA ALA A 288 -15.02 22.47 -10.94
C ALA A 288 -14.78 23.50 -9.84
N SER A 289 -13.77 23.30 -8.98
CA SER A 289 -13.39 24.25 -7.94
C SER A 289 -12.82 25.56 -8.51
N VAL A 290 -12.07 25.50 -9.62
CA VAL A 290 -11.52 26.70 -10.30
C VAL A 290 -12.63 27.51 -10.97
N LEU A 291 -13.68 26.86 -11.49
CA LEU A 291 -14.82 27.55 -12.10
C LEU A 291 -15.78 28.17 -11.05
N ALA A 292 -15.71 27.74 -9.80
CA ALA A 292 -16.56 28.21 -8.71
C ALA A 292 -15.92 29.33 -7.86
N ALA A 293 -14.62 29.59 -8.03
CA ALA A 293 -13.86 30.64 -7.37
C ALA A 293 -13.77 31.90 -8.25
#